data_AF-A0A6L6EYG3-F1
#
_entry.id   AF-A0A6L6EYG3-F1
#
_cell.length_a   1.000
_cell.length_b   1.000
_cell.length_c   1.000
_cell.angle_alpha   90.00
_cell.angle_beta   90.00
_cell.angle_gamma   90.00
#
_symmetry.space_group_name_H-M   'P 1'
#
loop_
_entity.id
_entity.type
_entity.pdbx_description
1 polymer ?
#
loop_
_entity_poly.entity_id
_entity_poly.type
_entity_poly.pdbx_seq_one_letter_code
_entity_poly.pdbx_strand_id
1 'polypeptide(L)'
;MSIALHLPAKPEYAALARTLAATIAARCELSYDRVEDARLAIDEAFNQVVLNAPADAEIVCTFLEEVGALEFMVQSRTLLESGLPTNTFSWTVLSALADELRATNVDGILTVVARVQEQHNEAA
;
A
#
# COMPACT_ATOMS: atom_id res chain seq x y z
N MET A 1 6.22 1.28 -15.11
CA MET A 1 4.85 1.12 -15.71
C MET A 1 3.81 1.29 -14.61
N SER A 2 2.57 1.69 -14.89
CA SER A 2 1.54 1.81 -13.84
C SER A 2 0.34 0.89 -14.11
N ILE A 3 -0.15 0.25 -13.06
CA ILE A 3 -1.32 -0.64 -13.06
C ILE A 3 -2.28 -0.16 -11.96
N ALA A 4 -3.58 -0.06 -12.26
CA ALA A 4 -4.60 0.32 -11.29
C ALA A 4 -5.64 -0.79 -11.12
N LEU A 5 -6.05 -1.02 -9.86
CA LEU A 5 -7.08 -1.95 -9.47
C LEU A 5 -8.19 -1.20 -8.71
N HIS A 6 -9.42 -1.32 -9.20
CA HIS A 6 -10.61 -0.70 -8.63
C HIS A 6 -11.45 -1.77 -7.93
N LEU A 7 -11.72 -1.58 -6.64
CA LEU A 7 -12.36 -2.57 -5.78
C LEU A 7 -13.42 -1.91 -4.89
N PRO A 8 -14.50 -2.61 -4.53
CA PRO A 8 -15.34 -2.17 -3.42
C PRO A 8 -14.48 -2.03 -2.15
N ALA A 9 -14.77 -1.02 -1.31
CA ALA A 9 -14.09 -0.80 -0.04
C ALA A 9 -14.48 -1.85 1.02
N LYS A 10 -14.08 -3.11 0.79
CA LYS A 10 -14.38 -4.23 1.68
C LYS A 10 -13.15 -5.11 1.93
N PRO A 11 -12.94 -5.60 3.16
CA PRO A 11 -11.74 -6.37 3.51
C PRO A 11 -11.55 -7.65 2.69
N GLU A 12 -12.63 -8.28 2.22
CA GLU A 12 -12.52 -9.52 1.43
C GLU A 12 -11.74 -9.36 0.11
N TYR A 13 -11.61 -8.14 -0.41
CA TYR A 13 -10.87 -7.87 -1.64
C TYR A 13 -9.36 -7.64 -1.43
N ALA A 14 -8.89 -7.53 -0.18
CA ALA A 14 -7.49 -7.30 0.14
C ALA A 14 -6.56 -8.38 -0.49
N ALA A 15 -7.05 -9.62 -0.59
CA ALA A 15 -6.32 -10.72 -1.22
C ALA A 15 -5.93 -10.43 -2.68
N LEU A 16 -6.77 -9.72 -3.44
CA LEU A 16 -6.47 -9.36 -4.83
C LEU A 16 -5.31 -8.36 -4.91
N ALA A 17 -5.32 -7.34 -4.04
CA ALA A 17 -4.24 -6.37 -3.96
C ALA A 17 -2.91 -7.05 -3.56
N ARG A 18 -2.95 -7.97 -2.60
CA ARG A 18 -1.78 -8.79 -2.19
C ARG A 18 -1.22 -9.63 -3.33
N THR A 19 -2.08 -10.33 -4.08
CA THR A 19 -1.65 -11.16 -5.21
C THR A 19 -1.02 -10.31 -6.32
N LEU A 20 -1.62 -9.15 -6.62
CA LEU A 20 -1.08 -8.26 -7.64
C LEU A 20 0.26 -7.63 -7.20
N ALA A 21 0.37 -7.19 -5.94
CA ALA A 21 1.59 -6.66 -5.37
C ALA A 21 2.75 -7.67 -5.46
N ALA A 22 2.51 -8.93 -5.06
CA ALA A 22 3.54 -9.97 -5.15
C ALA A 22 3.98 -10.23 -6.60
N THR A 23 3.03 -10.22 -7.54
CA THR A 23 3.31 -10.42 -8.97
C THR A 23 4.15 -9.27 -9.54
N ILE A 24 3.82 -8.03 -9.20
CA ILE A 24 4.54 -6.84 -9.69
C ILE A 24 5.92 -6.75 -9.00
N ALA A 25 5.99 -6.96 -7.69
CA ALA A 25 7.25 -6.96 -6.93
C ALA A 25 8.27 -7.95 -7.51
N ALA A 26 7.84 -9.17 -7.86
CA ALA A 26 8.71 -10.14 -8.51
C ALA A 26 9.21 -9.68 -9.90
N ARG A 27 8.38 -8.94 -10.65
CA ARG A 27 8.77 -8.34 -11.94
C ARG A 27 9.73 -7.15 -11.76
N CYS A 28 9.66 -6.46 -10.63
CA CYS A 28 10.61 -5.43 -10.23
C CYS A 28 11.97 -5.99 -9.79
N GLU A 29 12.21 -7.31 -9.87
CA GLU A 29 13.45 -7.97 -9.43
C GLU A 29 13.68 -7.88 -7.91
N LEU A 30 12.61 -7.71 -7.13
CA LEU A 30 12.70 -7.75 -5.67
C LEU A 30 12.96 -9.18 -5.17
N SER A 31 13.80 -9.28 -4.15
CA SER A 31 14.08 -10.51 -3.42
C SER A 31 12.83 -11.06 -2.73
N TYR A 32 12.85 -12.35 -2.39
CA TYR A 32 11.70 -13.04 -1.79
C TYR A 32 11.17 -12.32 -0.53
N ASP A 33 12.08 -11.87 0.34
CA ASP A 33 11.72 -11.16 1.56
C ASP A 33 11.04 -9.83 1.23
N ARG A 34 11.55 -9.07 0.25
CA ARG A 34 10.95 -7.80 -0.19
C ARG A 34 9.61 -7.99 -0.91
N VAL A 35 9.41 -9.11 -1.60
CA VAL A 35 8.10 -9.48 -2.16
C VAL A 35 7.08 -9.74 -1.04
N GLU A 36 7.49 -10.44 0.02
CA GLU A 36 6.63 -10.65 1.19
C GLU A 36 6.35 -9.34 1.94
N ASP A 37 7.35 -8.47 2.08
CA ASP A 37 7.17 -7.14 2.67
C ASP A 37 6.16 -6.31 1.87
N ALA A 38 6.26 -6.31 0.53
CA ALA A 38 5.27 -5.64 -0.32
C ALA A 38 3.86 -6.23 -0.15
N ARG A 39 3.74 -7.56 -0.03
CA ARG A 39 2.46 -8.25 0.17
C ARG A 39 1.81 -7.90 1.51
N LEU A 40 2.61 -7.77 2.57
CA LEU A 40 2.12 -7.36 3.89
C LEU A 40 1.83 -5.86 3.95
N ALA A 41 2.68 -5.03 3.33
CA ALA A 41 2.53 -3.58 3.36
C ALA A 41 1.27 -3.12 2.60
N ILE A 42 0.99 -3.69 1.42
CA ILE A 42 -0.27 -3.37 0.71
C ILE A 42 -1.49 -3.85 1.50
N ASP A 43 -1.41 -4.98 2.21
CA ASP A 43 -2.51 -5.49 3.01
C ASP A 43 -2.87 -4.54 4.15
N GLU A 44 -1.86 -4.08 4.86
CA GLU A 44 -2.01 -3.15 5.98
C GLU A 44 -2.51 -1.79 5.49
N ALA A 45 -1.94 -1.25 4.39
CA ALA A 45 -2.42 -0.02 3.77
C ALA A 45 -3.88 -0.13 3.27
N PHE A 46 -4.22 -1.24 2.60
CA PHE A 46 -5.57 -1.51 2.11
C PHE A 46 -6.57 -1.54 3.26
N ASN A 47 -6.30 -2.31 4.30
CA ASN A 47 -7.20 -2.43 5.45
C ASN A 47 -7.34 -1.10 6.21
N GLN A 48 -6.27 -0.32 6.37
CA GLN A 48 -6.36 1.02 6.96
C GLN A 48 -7.28 1.95 6.16
N VAL A 49 -7.21 1.92 4.83
CA VAL A 49 -8.10 2.73 3.98
C VAL A 49 -9.54 2.21 4.03
N VAL A 50 -9.77 0.90 3.96
CA VAL A 50 -11.11 0.28 4.10
C VAL A 50 -11.77 0.69 5.41
N LEU A 51 -11.06 0.61 6.53
CA LEU A 51 -11.61 0.91 7.86
C LEU A 51 -12.11 2.34 8.01
N ASN A 52 -11.59 3.26 7.19
CA ASN A 52 -11.93 4.69 7.23
C ASN A 52 -12.76 5.14 6.03
N ALA A 53 -13.25 4.20 5.21
CA ALA A 53 -14.06 4.46 4.05
C ALA A 53 -15.57 4.31 4.35
N PRO A 54 -16.43 5.10 3.70
CA PRO A 54 -17.87 4.83 3.67
C PRO A 54 -18.19 3.43 3.11
N ALA A 55 -19.30 2.83 3.54
CA ALA A 55 -19.68 1.47 3.16
C ALA A 55 -19.93 1.28 1.64
N ASP A 56 -20.23 2.37 0.92
CA ASP A 56 -20.47 2.40 -0.53
C ASP A 56 -19.25 2.90 -1.33
N ALA A 57 -18.11 3.10 -0.69
CA ALA A 57 -16.92 3.62 -1.33
C ALA A 57 -16.21 2.57 -2.19
N GLU A 58 -15.42 3.09 -3.14
CA GLU A 58 -14.47 2.33 -3.94
C GLU A 58 -13.05 2.60 -3.44
N ILE A 59 -12.21 1.58 -3.45
CA ILE A 59 -10.77 1.69 -3.26
C ILE A 59 -10.07 1.59 -4.61
N VAL A 60 -9.13 2.51 -4.84
CA VAL A 60 -8.22 2.47 -5.98
C VAL A 60 -6.82 2.14 -5.46
N CYS A 61 -6.27 1.01 -5.90
CA CYS A 61 -4.88 0.63 -5.67
C CYS A 61 -4.09 0.86 -6.96
N THR A 62 -3.18 1.82 -6.96
CA THR A 62 -2.27 2.08 -8.08
C THR A 62 -0.89 1.55 -7.73
N PHE A 63 -0.30 0.77 -8.61
CA PHE A 63 1.03 0.20 -8.49
C PHE A 63 1.94 0.85 -9.54
N LEU A 64 3.12 1.28 -9.12
CA LEU A 64 4.17 1.82 -9.96
C LEU A 64 5.36 0.84 -9.96
N GLU A 65 5.53 0.18 -11.09
CA GLU A 65 6.57 -0.81 -11.35
C GLU A 65 7.87 -0.12 -11.82
N GLU A 66 8.94 -0.28 -11.05
CA GLU A 66 10.28 0.21 -11.32
C GLU A 66 11.32 -0.91 -11.08
N VAL A 67 12.45 -0.88 -11.78
CA VAL A 67 13.52 -1.87 -11.54
C VAL A 67 14.08 -1.66 -10.14
N GLY A 68 14.05 -2.71 -9.32
CA GLY A 68 14.48 -2.69 -7.92
C GLY A 68 13.50 -2.00 -6.96
N ALA A 69 12.29 -1.61 -7.38
CA ALA A 69 11.33 -0.99 -6.48
C ALA A 69 9.86 -1.12 -6.93
N LEU A 70 8.98 -1.18 -5.94
CA LEU A 70 7.53 -1.10 -6.11
C LEU A 70 6.99 0.01 -5.21
N GLU A 71 6.33 0.99 -5.81
CA GLU A 71 5.49 1.92 -5.07
C GLU A 71 4.01 1.55 -5.28
N PHE A 72 3.22 1.61 -4.22
CA PHE A 72 1.78 1.51 -4.32
C PHE A 72 1.08 2.64 -3.57
N MET A 73 -0.04 3.06 -4.16
CA MET A 73 -0.91 4.10 -3.65
C MET A 73 -2.31 3.54 -3.49
N VAL A 74 -2.83 3.55 -2.26
CA VAL A 74 -4.18 3.10 -1.90
C VAL A 74 -5.03 4.31 -1.56
N GLN A 75 -6.15 4.47 -2.27
CA GLN A 75 -7.00 5.65 -2.13
C GLN A 75 -8.47 5.27 -1.97
N SER A 76 -9.19 6.04 -1.16
CA SER A 76 -10.65 5.98 -1.07
C SER A 76 -11.22 7.28 -0.55
N ARG A 77 -12.53 7.46 -0.73
CA ARG A 77 -13.27 8.46 0.05
C ARG A 77 -13.15 8.12 1.54
N THR A 78 -13.05 9.14 2.37
CA THR A 78 -13.00 8.98 3.83
C THR A 78 -13.96 9.93 4.52
N LEU A 79 -14.36 9.55 5.74
CA LEU A 79 -15.09 10.42 6.66
C LEU A 79 -14.17 11.06 7.72
N LEU A 80 -12.88 10.76 7.69
CA LEU A 80 -11.92 11.40 8.58
C LEU A 80 -11.86 12.90 8.26
N GLU A 81 -11.96 13.73 9.29
CA GLU A 81 -11.73 15.18 9.18
C GLU A 81 -10.24 15.52 9.03
N SER A 82 -9.36 14.60 9.45
CA SER A 82 -7.90 14.74 9.39
C SER A 82 -7.25 13.53 8.71
N GLY A 83 -5.93 13.47 8.66
CA GLY A 83 -5.20 12.31 8.11
C GLY A 83 -5.32 11.04 8.99
N LEU A 84 -4.74 9.94 8.52
CA LEU A 84 -4.63 8.73 9.33
C LEU A 84 -3.77 8.96 10.59
N PRO A 85 -4.15 8.38 11.75
CA PRO A 85 -3.33 8.41 12.94
C PRO A 85 -2.08 7.53 12.76
N THR A 86 -0.91 8.15 12.84
CA THR A 86 0.40 7.51 12.61
C THR A 86 1.04 6.95 13.88
N ASN A 87 0.42 7.13 15.05
CA ASN A 87 0.90 6.59 16.33
C ASN A 87 0.23 5.25 16.71
N THR A 88 -0.20 4.48 15.72
CA THR A 88 -0.95 3.23 15.89
C THR A 88 -0.06 2.02 15.63
N PHE A 89 -0.41 0.86 16.19
CA PHE A 89 0.31 -0.40 15.90
C PHE A 89 0.30 -0.74 14.41
N SER A 90 -0.84 -0.57 13.75
CA SER A 90 -1.01 -0.69 12.30
C SER A 90 -0.02 0.16 11.50
N TRP A 91 0.15 1.44 11.89
CA TRP A 91 1.13 2.31 11.25
C TRP A 91 2.57 1.87 11.52
N THR A 92 2.88 1.45 12.75
CA THR A 92 4.20 0.92 13.10
C THR A 92 4.56 -0.30 12.25
N VAL A 93 3.63 -1.24 12.08
CA VAL A 93 3.82 -2.42 11.22
C VAL A 93 4.08 -1.99 9.78
N LEU A 94 3.24 -1.12 9.22
CA LEU A 94 3.41 -0.64 7.85
C LEU A 94 4.75 0.07 7.65
N SER A 95 5.18 0.88 8.62
CA SER A 95 6.45 1.61 8.58
C SER A 95 7.68 0.70 8.70
N ALA A 96 7.52 -0.52 9.24
CA ALA A 96 8.61 -1.50 9.31
C ALA A 96 8.76 -2.30 8.01
N LEU A 97 7.70 -2.38 7.19
CA LEU A 97 7.68 -3.14 5.94
C LEU A 97 8.13 -2.30 4.74
N ALA A 98 7.75 -1.02 4.71
CA ALA A 98 8.03 -0.10 3.62
C ALA A 98 9.22 0.83 3.90
N ASP A 99 10.01 1.15 2.87
CA ASP A 99 11.15 2.08 2.97
C ASP A 99 10.68 3.54 2.97
N GLU A 100 9.64 3.84 2.20
CA GLU A 100 8.95 5.13 2.26
C GLU A 100 7.47 4.92 2.54
N LEU A 101 6.90 5.78 3.38
CA LEU A 101 5.49 5.73 3.74
C LEU A 101 4.95 7.14 3.93
N ARG A 102 3.81 7.44 3.32
CA ARG A 102 3.11 8.73 3.41
C ARG A 102 1.62 8.49 3.49
N ALA A 103 0.94 9.28 4.32
CA ALA A 103 -0.52 9.32 4.36
C ALA A 103 -1.00 10.76 4.27
N THR A 104 -2.00 10.99 3.44
CA THR A 104 -2.63 12.31 3.27
C THR A 104 -4.13 12.16 3.22
N ASN A 105 -4.84 13.16 3.71
CA ASN A 105 -6.27 13.32 3.48
C ASN A 105 -6.46 14.70 2.85
N VAL A 106 -6.84 14.73 1.58
CA VAL A 106 -7.05 15.95 0.81
C VAL A 106 -8.44 15.88 0.22
N ASP A 107 -9.27 16.88 0.52
CA ASP A 107 -10.64 17.01 0.03
C ASP A 107 -11.50 15.73 0.24
N GLY A 108 -11.30 15.05 1.38
CA GLY A 108 -12.03 13.83 1.75
C GLY A 108 -11.55 12.58 1.03
N ILE A 109 -10.39 12.62 0.38
CA ILE A 109 -9.71 11.45 -0.20
C ILE A 109 -8.54 11.06 0.68
N LEU A 110 -8.69 9.93 1.37
CA LEU A 110 -7.60 9.33 2.11
C LEU A 110 -6.69 8.59 1.13
N THR A 111 -5.40 8.91 1.18
CA THR A 111 -4.36 8.32 0.34
C THR A 111 -3.23 7.80 1.21
N VAL A 112 -2.88 6.52 1.07
CA VAL A 112 -1.68 5.91 1.64
C VAL A 112 -0.75 5.52 0.51
N VAL A 113 0.47 6.05 0.54
CA VAL A 113 1.54 5.71 -0.41
C VAL A 113 2.63 4.98 0.35
N ALA A 114 3.04 3.82 -0.14
CA ALA A 114 4.19 3.10 0.38
C ALA A 114 5.10 2.63 -0.75
N ARG A 115 6.41 2.65 -0.48
CA ARG A 115 7.44 2.18 -1.40
C ARG A 115 8.25 1.07 -0.74
N VAL A 116 8.45 -0.01 -1.47
CA VAL A 116 9.29 -1.14 -1.12
C VAL A 116 10.36 -1.26 -2.20
N GLN A 117 11.63 -1.15 -1.82
CA GLN A 117 12.77 -1.24 -2.71
C GLN A 117 13.71 -2.35 -2.30
N GLU A 118 14.52 -2.79 -3.26
CA GLU A 118 15.58 -3.76 -3.01
C GLU A 118 16.65 -3.12 -2.12
N GLN A 119 17.17 -3.90 -1.16
CA GLN A 119 18.26 -3.41 -0.34
C GLN A 119 19.56 -3.50 -1.14
N HIS A 120 20.15 -2.34 -1.42
CA HIS A 120 21.53 -2.31 -1.92
C HIS A 120 22.43 -2.76 -0.77
N ASN A 121 22.86 -4.02 -0.80
CA ASN A 121 23.86 -4.51 0.13
C ASN A 121 25.18 -3.78 -0.22
N GLU A 122 25.51 -2.70 0.50
CA GLU A 122 26.87 -2.18 0.51
C GLU A 122 27.75 -3.30 1.08
N ALA A 123 28.41 -4.03 0.20
CA ALA A 123 29.45 -4.97 0.58
C ALA A 123 30.56 -4.17 1.28
N ALA A 124 30.58 -4.26 2.62
CA ALA A 124 31.69 -3.85 3.47
C ALA A 124 32.91 -4.74 3.26
#